data_AF-A0A0X3BRQ7-F1
#
_entry.id   AF-A0A0X3BRQ7-F1
#
_cell.length_a   1.000
_cell.length_b   1.000
_cell.length_c   1.000
_cell.angle_alpha   90.00
_cell.angle_beta   90.00
_cell.angle_gamma   90.00
#
_symmetry.space_group_name_H-M   'P 1'
#
loop_
_entity.id
_entity.type
_entity.pdbx_description
1 polymer ?
#
loop_
_entity_poly.entity_id
_entity_poly.type
_entity_poly.pdbx_seq_one_letter_code
_entity_poly.pdbx_strand_id
1 'polypeptide(L)'
;MMMQAGGTPPGSSEYNTRGDLRKIAGILVALALFIAVLLVYIIPLQGGFISSTAIRAGDLTGTEPRFQEQLPIQEVDLGASGRSIFIAFVMLTHILFANLHLGGAWVLLSLVILYLVSRKERYSRLGKSVALFNVILFSAGATFAATGVLFFIALYPTFATQAFHIYWWPLLVEAILFGVEIFFVYTLWFTWARVGAAWHVLLAIGYPVSIFFQTLAIDTFVSGMLTPGAKTITWGAPGLLGMPWAEYLLWWFNATLWPLQFHRVAAATSFFGFLLAFLAMLHFLDRTDPPSRKYWDWVGSFGILWGLLGLIIQPVLGLWYMYSIFTHQNQAFTNIMTGPRAWEMLLMVGLLSLLIVTVSVYFIERRERLLVRLGRHDIRNLFRAFAIIAGAAGLVLVQPAWLGGIMQYDPGTWLNPLGLMYYKHIALLVLITIGAIIIGIDLLVLRGRGTRSGATSPGHPGWRRSSQVCSAHGSSLSWGMLGSRRAPRGCSTRSSRCREDRPTRRRCRPIRSSRSG
;
A
#
# COMPACT_ATOMS: atom_id res chain seq x y z
N MET A 1 -4.58 21.08 -21.51
CA MET A 1 -3.50 22.05 -21.23
C MET A 1 -3.73 22.57 -19.80
N MET A 2 -2.83 22.30 -18.85
CA MET A 2 -2.94 22.82 -17.47
C MET A 2 -1.67 23.62 -17.19
N MET A 3 -1.83 24.93 -17.07
CA MET A 3 -0.72 25.88 -17.08
C MET A 3 0.15 25.80 -15.83
N GLN A 4 1.35 26.33 -16.01
CA GLN A 4 2.42 26.54 -15.04
C GLN A 4 1.95 26.72 -13.59
N ALA A 5 2.61 26.01 -12.67
CA ALA A 5 2.94 26.61 -11.38
C ALA A 5 4.00 27.68 -11.65
N GLY A 6 3.57 28.85 -12.17
CA GLY A 6 4.40 29.97 -12.60
C GLY A 6 4.89 30.84 -11.45
N GLY A 7 4.97 30.28 -10.24
CA GLY A 7 5.82 30.87 -9.20
C GLY A 7 7.25 30.59 -9.59
N THR A 8 8.11 31.60 -9.51
CA THR A 8 9.55 31.39 -9.43
C THR A 8 9.84 30.29 -8.40
N PRO A 9 10.81 29.38 -8.66
CA PRO A 9 11.25 28.46 -7.62
C PRO A 9 11.64 29.32 -6.41
N PRO A 10 11.21 28.96 -5.18
CA PRO A 10 11.56 29.71 -3.98
C PRO A 10 13.08 29.86 -3.95
N GLY A 11 13.54 31.10 -3.74
CA GLY A 11 14.98 31.39 -3.71
C GLY A 11 15.68 30.55 -2.65
N SER A 12 16.98 30.32 -2.79
CA SER A 12 17.76 29.53 -1.81
C SER A 12 17.67 30.07 -0.38
N SER A 13 17.28 31.33 -0.19
CA SER A 13 16.99 31.98 1.09
C SER A 13 15.65 31.62 1.73
N GLU A 14 14.68 31.04 1.01
CA GLU A 14 13.36 30.65 1.57
C GLU A 14 13.38 29.26 2.24
N TYR A 15 14.43 28.47 2.05
CA TYR A 15 14.61 27.19 2.75
C TYR A 15 15.38 27.39 4.05
N ASN A 16 14.71 27.24 5.19
CA ASN A 16 15.38 27.11 6.49
C ASN A 16 15.95 25.68 6.65
N THR A 17 16.98 25.36 5.87
CA THR A 17 17.60 24.03 5.80
C THR A 17 18.05 23.54 7.18
N ARG A 18 18.55 24.45 8.03
CA ARG A 18 18.94 24.16 9.42
C ARG A 18 17.73 23.79 10.29
N GLY A 19 16.59 24.44 10.10
CA GLY A 19 15.34 24.12 10.80
C GLY A 19 14.80 22.74 10.40
N ASP A 20 14.81 22.42 9.11
CA ASP A 20 14.29 21.15 8.61
C ASP A 20 15.20 19.97 8.99
N LEU A 21 16.54 20.14 8.89
CA LEU A 21 17.52 19.16 9.39
C LEU A 21 17.35 18.86 10.88
N ARG A 22 17.06 19.88 11.72
CA ARG A 22 16.82 19.69 13.16
C ARG A 22 15.58 18.84 13.44
N LYS A 23 14.50 18.98 12.66
CA LYS A 23 13.28 18.16 12.82
C LYS A 23 13.55 16.70 12.43
N ILE A 24 14.21 16.48 11.28
CA ILE A 24 14.58 15.14 10.81
C ILE A 24 15.49 14.46 11.85
N ALA A 25 16.52 15.16 12.33
CA ALA A 25 17.39 14.67 13.40
C ALA A 25 16.59 14.36 14.69
N GLY A 26 15.64 15.21 15.08
CA GLY A 26 14.76 14.96 16.23
C GLY A 26 13.92 13.69 16.10
N ILE A 27 13.32 13.44 14.92
CA ILE A 27 12.56 12.22 14.63
C ILE A 27 13.47 10.98 14.69
N LEU A 28 14.67 11.04 14.11
CA LEU A 28 15.63 9.94 14.12
C LEU A 28 16.20 9.67 15.52
N VAL A 29 16.47 10.70 16.31
CA VAL A 29 16.90 10.58 17.71
C VAL A 29 15.77 9.99 18.57
N ALA A 30 14.52 10.42 18.36
CA ALA A 30 13.36 9.83 19.06
C ALA A 30 13.20 8.33 18.74
N LEU A 31 13.37 7.92 17.48
CA LEU A 31 13.37 6.52 17.08
C LEU A 31 14.54 5.74 17.72
N ALA A 32 15.75 6.29 17.69
CA ALA A 32 16.93 5.64 18.27
C ALA A 32 16.80 5.47 19.80
N LEU A 33 16.30 6.50 20.51
CA LEU A 33 15.99 6.43 21.93
C LEU A 33 14.88 5.41 22.23
N PHE A 34 13.82 5.37 21.45
CA PHE A 34 12.75 4.38 21.60
C PHE A 34 13.28 2.95 21.44
N ILE A 35 14.08 2.69 20.39
CA ILE A 35 14.71 1.38 20.17
C ILE A 35 15.66 1.02 21.32
N ALA A 36 16.49 1.97 21.78
CA ALA A 36 17.41 1.75 22.89
C ALA A 36 16.67 1.41 24.20
N VAL A 37 15.62 2.14 24.55
CA VAL A 37 14.77 1.85 25.71
C VAL A 37 14.07 0.51 25.57
N LEU A 38 13.58 0.18 24.37
CA LEU A 38 12.94 -1.11 24.11
C LEU A 38 13.92 -2.28 24.34
N LEU A 39 15.13 -2.21 23.77
CA LEU A 39 16.14 -3.26 23.84
C LEU A 39 16.81 -3.38 25.22
N VAL A 40 17.15 -2.26 25.86
CA VAL A 40 17.97 -2.24 27.09
C VAL A 40 17.11 -2.33 28.35
N TYR A 41 15.84 -1.88 28.31
CA TYR A 41 14.98 -1.78 29.49
C TYR A 41 13.71 -2.64 29.37
N ILE A 42 12.90 -2.43 28.33
CA ILE A 42 11.56 -3.09 28.25
C ILE A 42 11.69 -4.60 28.00
N ILE A 43 12.48 -5.02 27.02
CA ILE A 43 12.65 -6.45 26.68
C ILE A 43 13.18 -7.26 27.87
N PRO A 44 14.28 -6.86 28.56
CA PRO A 44 14.73 -7.57 29.76
C PRO A 44 13.68 -7.66 30.86
N LEU A 45 12.93 -6.57 31.12
CA LEU A 45 11.87 -6.55 32.14
C LEU A 45 10.64 -7.39 31.81
N GLN A 46 10.46 -7.80 30.55
CA GLN A 46 9.40 -8.70 30.09
C GLN A 46 9.89 -10.15 29.92
N GLY A 47 11.04 -10.52 30.48
CA GLY A 47 11.62 -11.86 30.36
C GLY A 47 12.45 -12.08 29.08
N GLY A 48 12.84 -11.02 28.39
CA GLY A 48 13.76 -11.10 27.25
C GLY A 48 13.16 -11.82 26.03
N PHE A 49 13.95 -12.70 25.42
CA PHE A 49 13.58 -13.43 24.21
C PHE A 49 13.06 -14.86 24.48
N ILE A 50 12.63 -15.16 25.72
CA ILE A 50 12.06 -16.47 26.09
C ILE A 50 10.90 -16.83 25.13
N SER A 51 10.88 -18.09 24.65
CA SER A 51 9.80 -18.56 23.78
C SER A 51 8.51 -18.77 24.58
N SER A 52 7.36 -18.47 23.96
CA SER A 52 6.05 -18.80 24.54
C SER A 52 5.92 -20.29 24.85
N THR A 53 6.54 -21.15 24.03
CA THR A 53 6.66 -22.60 24.26
C THR A 53 7.38 -22.94 25.56
N ALA A 54 8.50 -22.26 25.89
CA ALA A 54 9.23 -22.53 27.14
C ALA A 54 8.40 -22.14 28.37
N ILE A 55 7.68 -21.02 28.30
CA ILE A 55 6.77 -20.57 29.37
C ILE A 55 5.58 -21.53 29.55
N ARG A 56 5.16 -22.21 28.47
CA ARG A 56 4.01 -23.12 28.45
C ARG A 56 4.38 -24.59 28.32
N ALA A 57 5.61 -24.97 28.67
CA ALA A 57 6.04 -26.37 28.60
C ALA A 57 5.17 -27.31 29.47
N GLY A 58 4.69 -26.81 30.62
CA GLY A 58 3.75 -27.55 31.48
C GLY A 58 2.33 -27.69 30.90
N ASP A 59 1.92 -26.85 29.95
CA ASP A 59 0.64 -27.01 29.25
C ASP A 59 0.71 -28.22 28.27
N LEU A 60 1.92 -28.67 27.91
CA LEU A 60 2.17 -29.78 26.96
C LEU A 60 2.36 -31.14 27.65
N THR A 61 2.70 -31.18 28.95
CA THR A 61 2.99 -32.45 29.66
C THR A 61 1.77 -33.35 29.88
N GLY A 62 0.55 -32.86 29.60
CA GLY A 62 -0.69 -33.64 29.68
C GLY A 62 -1.27 -34.09 28.33
N THR A 63 -0.62 -33.77 27.20
CA THR A 63 -1.13 -34.12 25.87
C THR A 63 -0.47 -35.38 25.33
N GLU A 64 -1.18 -36.51 25.41
CA GLU A 64 -0.84 -37.76 24.71
C GLU A 64 -0.80 -37.53 23.18
N PRO A 65 0.36 -37.66 22.51
CA PRO A 65 0.42 -37.62 21.06
C PRO A 65 -0.20 -38.90 20.49
N ARG A 66 -1.51 -38.85 20.19
CA ARG A 66 -2.26 -39.97 19.56
C ARG A 66 -1.73 -40.40 18.18
N PHE A 67 -0.77 -39.66 17.62
CA PHE A 67 -0.08 -40.00 16.38
C PHE A 67 1.35 -40.40 16.70
N GLN A 68 1.62 -41.71 16.76
CA GLN A 68 2.98 -42.24 16.74
C GLN A 68 3.50 -42.20 15.30
N GLU A 69 4.40 -41.26 15.02
CA GLU A 69 4.96 -41.06 13.70
C GLU A 69 5.97 -42.18 13.38
N GLN A 70 5.58 -43.11 12.50
CA GLN A 70 6.37 -44.30 12.14
C GLN A 70 7.43 -44.03 11.05
N LEU A 71 7.44 -42.83 10.47
CA LEU A 71 8.39 -42.46 9.43
C LEU A 71 9.75 -42.09 10.06
N PRO A 72 10.88 -42.55 9.50
CA PRO A 72 12.20 -42.13 9.96
C PRO A 72 12.44 -40.67 9.58
N ILE A 73 12.08 -39.76 10.48
CA ILE A 73 12.38 -38.34 10.37
C ILE A 73 13.86 -38.13 10.68
N GLN A 74 14.57 -37.47 9.75
CA GLN A 74 15.91 -36.95 10.05
C GLN A 74 15.76 -35.72 10.94
N GLU A 75 15.90 -35.90 12.25
CA GLU A 75 15.91 -34.77 13.18
C GLU A 75 17.16 -33.91 12.98
N VAL A 76 16.93 -32.62 12.70
CA VAL A 76 17.99 -31.61 12.59
C VAL A 76 18.11 -30.91 13.95
N ASP A 77 19.03 -31.40 14.79
CA ASP A 77 19.31 -30.76 16.07
C ASP A 77 20.18 -29.50 15.89
N LEU A 78 19.53 -28.35 16.03
CA LEU A 78 20.13 -27.01 16.11
C LEU A 78 19.78 -26.34 17.44
N GLY A 79 19.28 -27.11 18.42
CA GLY A 79 18.57 -26.60 19.58
C GLY A 79 17.24 -25.89 19.23
N ALA A 80 16.37 -25.73 20.24
CA ALA A 80 15.04 -25.12 20.06
C ALA A 80 15.10 -23.66 19.55
N SER A 81 16.07 -22.88 20.04
CA SER A 81 16.26 -21.49 19.61
C SER A 81 16.83 -21.39 18.19
N GLY A 82 17.70 -22.32 17.78
CA GLY A 82 18.29 -22.31 16.43
C GLY A 82 17.24 -22.49 15.34
N ARG A 83 16.41 -23.54 15.46
CA ARG A 83 15.30 -23.84 14.53
C ARG A 83 14.39 -22.61 14.33
N SER A 84 14.04 -21.94 15.43
CA SER A 84 13.14 -20.78 15.44
C SER A 84 13.73 -19.52 14.81
N ILE A 85 15.04 -19.28 14.96
CA ILE A 85 15.71 -18.10 14.37
C ILE A 85 15.80 -18.23 12.84
N PHE A 86 16.13 -19.42 12.32
CA PHE A 86 16.23 -19.63 10.87
C PHE A 86 14.88 -19.46 10.16
N ILE A 87 13.80 -20.08 10.68
CA ILE A 87 12.48 -19.92 10.08
C ILE A 87 11.98 -18.47 10.20
N ALA A 88 12.26 -17.78 11.31
CA ALA A 88 11.91 -16.36 11.47
C ALA A 88 12.63 -15.48 10.44
N PHE A 89 13.95 -15.66 10.24
CA PHE A 89 14.71 -14.90 9.25
C PHE A 89 14.16 -15.10 7.82
N VAL A 90 13.96 -16.34 7.41
CA VAL A 90 13.45 -16.66 6.06
C VAL A 90 12.03 -16.15 5.85
N MET A 91 11.12 -16.40 6.80
CA MET A 91 9.72 -16.01 6.66
C MET A 91 9.50 -14.50 6.80
N LEU A 92 10.22 -13.80 7.67
CA LEU A 92 10.15 -12.33 7.72
C LEU A 92 10.69 -11.69 6.42
N THR A 93 11.74 -12.27 5.84
CA THR A 93 12.27 -11.83 4.54
C THR A 93 11.29 -12.13 3.41
N HIS A 94 10.63 -13.29 3.40
CA HIS A 94 9.54 -13.58 2.46
C HIS A 94 8.39 -12.57 2.62
N ILE A 95 7.91 -12.33 3.84
CA ILE A 95 6.79 -11.42 4.14
C ILE A 95 7.10 -9.98 3.72
N LEU A 96 8.37 -9.53 3.80
CA LEU A 96 8.82 -8.24 3.27
C LEU A 96 8.51 -8.11 1.77
N PHE A 97 8.91 -9.10 0.96
CA PHE A 97 8.67 -9.12 -0.47
C PHE A 97 7.19 -9.35 -0.81
N ALA A 98 6.51 -10.26 -0.11
CA ALA A 98 5.09 -10.57 -0.32
C ALA A 98 4.18 -9.36 -0.05
N ASN A 99 4.40 -8.62 1.04
CA ASN A 99 3.65 -7.38 1.32
C ASN A 99 3.89 -6.30 0.26
N LEU A 100 5.12 -6.15 -0.24
CA LEU A 100 5.38 -5.22 -1.35
C LEU A 100 4.69 -5.68 -2.65
N HIS A 101 4.65 -6.98 -2.91
CA HIS A 101 3.98 -7.55 -4.08
C HIS A 101 2.45 -7.32 -4.01
N LEU A 102 1.84 -7.62 -2.87
CA LEU A 102 0.41 -7.39 -2.59
C LEU A 102 0.03 -5.90 -2.71
N GLY A 103 0.78 -5.00 -2.07
CA GLY A 103 0.53 -3.55 -2.16
C GLY A 103 0.75 -3.02 -3.58
N GLY A 104 1.78 -3.52 -4.25
CA GLY A 104 2.12 -3.17 -5.62
C GLY A 104 1.03 -3.57 -6.61
N ALA A 105 0.32 -4.68 -6.40
CA ALA A 105 -0.78 -5.12 -7.24
C ALA A 105 -1.98 -4.15 -7.20
N TRP A 106 -2.41 -3.74 -6.01
CA TRP A 106 -3.51 -2.78 -5.84
C TRP A 106 -3.16 -1.39 -6.38
N VAL A 107 -1.93 -0.92 -6.16
CA VAL A 107 -1.45 0.35 -6.72
C VAL A 107 -1.36 0.27 -8.25
N LEU A 108 -0.92 -0.85 -8.83
CA LEU A 108 -0.85 -1.07 -10.28
C LEU A 108 -2.23 -1.03 -10.94
N LEU A 109 -3.23 -1.70 -10.38
CA LEU A 109 -4.62 -1.65 -10.85
C LEU A 109 -5.10 -0.20 -10.96
N SER A 110 -4.85 0.61 -9.93
CA SER A 110 -5.24 2.02 -9.95
C SER A 110 -4.57 2.82 -11.07
N LEU A 111 -3.31 2.53 -11.39
CA LEU A 111 -2.56 3.19 -12.46
C LEU A 111 -3.11 2.81 -13.84
N VAL A 112 -3.49 1.53 -14.03
CA VAL A 112 -4.12 1.07 -15.27
C VAL A 112 -5.50 1.70 -15.45
N ILE A 113 -6.35 1.72 -14.41
CA ILE A 113 -7.66 2.41 -14.45
C ILE A 113 -7.47 3.89 -14.78
N LEU A 114 -6.58 4.59 -14.07
CA LEU A 114 -6.33 6.02 -14.28
C LEU A 114 -5.75 6.32 -15.67
N TYR A 115 -4.92 5.43 -16.22
CA TYR A 115 -4.43 5.53 -17.59
C TYR A 115 -5.58 5.36 -18.61
N LEU A 116 -6.39 4.32 -18.48
CA LEU A 116 -7.48 4.02 -19.44
C LEU A 116 -8.59 5.07 -19.42
N VAL A 117 -8.91 5.63 -18.25
CA VAL A 117 -9.91 6.70 -18.09
C VAL A 117 -9.36 8.05 -18.54
N SER A 118 -8.15 8.44 -18.11
CA SER A 118 -7.65 9.81 -18.34
C SER A 118 -6.78 9.98 -19.59
N ARG A 119 -6.28 8.87 -20.17
CA ARG A 119 -5.33 8.81 -21.30
C ARG A 119 -4.07 9.65 -21.12
N LYS A 120 -3.67 9.94 -19.87
CA LYS A 120 -2.44 10.69 -19.56
C LYS A 120 -1.26 9.74 -19.41
N GLU A 121 -0.26 9.90 -20.28
CA GLU A 121 0.90 9.00 -20.37
C GLU A 121 1.69 8.82 -19.07
N ARG A 122 1.65 9.80 -18.15
CA ARG A 122 2.27 9.67 -16.82
C ARG A 122 1.81 8.43 -16.04
N TYR A 123 0.56 8.02 -16.21
CA TYR A 123 0.00 6.83 -15.56
C TYR A 123 0.45 5.54 -16.25
N SER A 124 0.52 5.54 -17.58
CA SER A 124 1.08 4.42 -18.37
C SER A 124 2.56 4.19 -18.01
N ARG A 125 3.37 5.26 -18.04
CA ARG A 125 4.79 5.23 -17.66
C ARG A 125 5.00 4.66 -16.26
N LEU A 126 4.27 5.18 -15.26
CA LEU A 126 4.40 4.70 -13.89
C LEU A 126 3.87 3.27 -13.72
N GLY A 127 2.73 2.93 -14.33
CA GLY A 127 2.15 1.59 -14.31
C GLY A 127 3.11 0.54 -14.87
N LYS A 128 3.77 0.81 -16.01
CA LYS A 128 4.76 -0.10 -16.58
C LYS A 128 5.97 -0.32 -15.66
N SER A 129 6.42 0.74 -14.97
CA SER A 129 7.50 0.64 -13.97
C SER A 129 7.07 -0.16 -12.73
N VAL A 130 5.85 0.03 -12.23
CA VAL A 130 5.31 -0.73 -11.10
C VAL A 130 5.09 -2.21 -11.49
N ALA A 131 4.64 -2.49 -12.72
CA ALA A 131 4.54 -3.86 -13.22
C ALA A 131 5.92 -4.56 -13.29
N LEU A 132 6.95 -3.88 -13.79
CA LEU A 132 8.33 -4.40 -13.76
C LEU A 132 8.82 -4.67 -12.34
N PHE A 133 8.58 -3.72 -11.43
CA PHE A 133 8.98 -3.83 -10.04
C PHE A 133 8.31 -5.05 -9.37
N ASN A 134 7.02 -5.28 -9.62
CA ASN A 134 6.32 -6.48 -9.14
C ASN A 134 6.85 -7.78 -9.76
N VAL A 135 7.19 -7.82 -11.05
CA VAL A 135 7.85 -8.98 -11.68
C VAL A 135 9.16 -9.33 -10.97
N ILE A 136 9.97 -8.32 -10.59
CA ILE A 136 11.23 -8.52 -9.86
C ILE A 136 10.96 -8.98 -8.42
N LEU A 137 10.01 -8.34 -7.72
CA LEU A 137 9.61 -8.71 -6.35
C LEU A 137 9.09 -10.15 -6.28
N PHE A 138 8.28 -10.58 -7.25
CA PHE A 138 7.75 -11.94 -7.30
C PHE A 138 8.88 -12.98 -7.26
N SER A 139 9.91 -12.80 -8.09
CA SER A 139 11.04 -13.73 -8.15
C SER A 139 11.75 -13.84 -6.80
N ALA A 140 12.05 -12.71 -6.14
CA ALA A 140 12.70 -12.72 -4.83
C ALA A 140 11.79 -13.33 -3.74
N GLY A 141 10.52 -12.92 -3.71
CA GLY A 141 9.53 -13.41 -2.76
C GLY A 141 9.30 -14.92 -2.88
N ALA A 142 9.18 -15.45 -4.10
CA ALA A 142 8.99 -16.87 -4.36
C ALA A 142 10.21 -17.71 -3.95
N THR A 143 11.44 -17.22 -4.12
CA THR A 143 12.64 -17.90 -3.61
C THR A 143 12.57 -18.06 -2.10
N PHE A 144 12.30 -16.99 -1.34
CA PHE A 144 12.16 -17.09 0.11
C PHE A 144 10.92 -17.89 0.55
N ALA A 145 9.84 -17.90 -0.23
CA ALA A 145 8.66 -18.74 0.02
C ALA A 145 9.02 -20.24 -0.05
N ALA A 146 9.64 -20.66 -1.15
CA ALA A 146 10.05 -22.05 -1.37
C ALA A 146 11.10 -22.49 -0.32
N THR A 147 12.08 -21.64 -0.02
CA THR A 147 13.02 -21.91 1.09
C THR A 147 12.30 -22.00 2.44
N GLY A 148 11.31 -21.16 2.69
CA GLY A 148 10.48 -21.19 3.89
C GLY A 148 9.71 -22.49 4.06
N VAL A 149 9.10 -23.01 2.98
CA VAL A 149 8.40 -24.31 2.98
C VAL A 149 9.38 -25.47 3.20
N LEU A 150 10.55 -25.45 2.56
CA LEU A 150 11.58 -26.48 2.78
C LEU A 150 12.11 -26.46 4.22
N PHE A 151 12.34 -25.28 4.80
CA PHE A 151 12.73 -25.13 6.21
C PHE A 151 11.59 -25.51 7.15
N PHE A 152 10.34 -25.24 6.80
CA PHE A 152 9.19 -25.67 7.59
C PHE A 152 9.11 -27.20 7.68
N ILE A 153 9.27 -27.90 6.55
CA ILE A 153 9.28 -29.37 6.52
C ILE A 153 10.52 -29.93 7.25
N ALA A 154 11.71 -29.41 6.98
CA ALA A 154 12.95 -29.95 7.56
C ALA A 154 13.14 -29.61 9.05
N LEU A 155 12.76 -28.41 9.49
CA LEU A 155 12.94 -27.96 10.87
C LEU A 155 11.72 -28.23 11.76
N TYR A 156 10.54 -28.52 11.21
CA TYR A 156 9.32 -28.81 11.98
C TYR A 156 8.50 -29.98 11.39
N PRO A 157 9.11 -31.15 11.11
CA PRO A 157 8.51 -32.22 10.30
C PRO A 157 7.15 -32.70 10.82
N THR A 158 7.03 -33.10 12.09
CA THR A 158 5.75 -33.52 12.68
C THR A 158 4.67 -32.45 12.57
N PHE A 159 5.01 -31.17 12.82
CA PHE A 159 4.06 -30.07 12.70
C PHE A 159 3.70 -29.80 11.23
N ALA A 160 4.65 -29.94 10.30
CA ALA A 160 4.39 -29.87 8.87
C ALA A 160 3.45 -31.00 8.40
N THR A 161 3.66 -32.26 8.82
CA THR A 161 2.74 -33.38 8.55
C THR A 161 1.31 -33.05 8.96
N GLN A 162 1.10 -32.60 10.20
CA GLN A 162 -0.23 -32.23 10.70
C GLN A 162 -0.82 -31.00 9.97
N ALA A 163 0.00 -29.99 9.71
CA ALA A 163 -0.42 -28.79 8.97
C ALA A 163 -0.87 -29.15 7.54
N PHE A 164 -0.14 -30.00 6.82
CA PHE A 164 -0.56 -30.45 5.50
C PHE A 164 -1.85 -31.27 5.56
N HIS A 165 -2.06 -32.16 6.54
CA HIS A 165 -3.33 -32.90 6.64
C HIS A 165 -4.57 -31.98 6.84
N ILE A 166 -4.42 -30.86 7.56
CA ILE A 166 -5.51 -29.91 7.84
C ILE A 166 -5.65 -28.85 6.73
N TYR A 167 -4.54 -28.38 6.16
CA TYR A 167 -4.47 -27.21 5.29
C TYR A 167 -3.98 -27.50 3.86
N TRP A 168 -3.90 -28.78 3.44
CA TRP A 168 -3.49 -29.16 2.07
C TRP A 168 -4.24 -28.37 1.00
N TRP A 169 -5.57 -28.24 1.11
CA TRP A 169 -6.36 -27.50 0.12
C TRP A 169 -6.00 -26.00 0.04
N PRO A 170 -6.00 -25.23 1.15
CA PRO A 170 -5.45 -23.87 1.16
C PRO A 170 -4.02 -23.78 0.59
N LEU A 171 -3.08 -24.62 1.04
CA LEU A 171 -1.68 -24.58 0.58
C LEU A 171 -1.53 -24.96 -0.91
N LEU A 172 -2.37 -25.86 -1.43
CA LEU A 172 -2.42 -26.19 -2.85
C LEU A 172 -3.02 -25.03 -3.67
N VAL A 173 -4.06 -24.36 -3.17
CA VAL A 173 -4.65 -23.18 -3.81
C VAL A 173 -3.64 -22.03 -3.84
N GLU A 174 -2.89 -21.81 -2.76
CA GLU A 174 -1.77 -20.87 -2.72
C GLU A 174 -0.74 -21.20 -3.81
N ALA A 175 -0.25 -22.45 -3.86
CA ALA A 175 0.74 -22.90 -4.85
C ALA A 175 0.26 -22.75 -6.31
N ILE A 176 -1.02 -23.01 -6.58
CA ILE A 176 -1.63 -22.79 -7.91
C ILE A 176 -1.69 -21.29 -8.24
N LEU A 177 -2.01 -20.44 -7.26
CA LEU A 177 -2.13 -19.01 -7.46
C LEU A 177 -0.79 -18.33 -7.77
N PHE A 178 0.36 -18.88 -7.34
CA PHE A 178 1.67 -18.40 -7.80
C PHE A 178 1.78 -18.47 -9.33
N GLY A 179 1.29 -19.54 -9.95
CA GLY A 179 1.23 -19.68 -11.41
C GLY A 179 0.27 -18.70 -12.08
N VAL A 180 -0.88 -18.44 -11.45
CA VAL A 180 -1.88 -17.47 -11.93
C VAL A 180 -1.37 -16.02 -11.83
N GLU A 181 -0.66 -15.68 -10.76
CA GLU A 181 0.01 -14.39 -10.59
C GLU A 181 1.08 -14.16 -11.65
N ILE A 182 1.95 -15.15 -11.91
CA ILE A 182 2.93 -15.11 -13.01
C ILE A 182 2.19 -14.79 -14.32
N PHE A 183 1.15 -15.57 -14.64
CA PHE A 183 0.37 -15.35 -15.86
C PHE A 183 -0.13 -13.91 -15.96
N PHE A 184 -0.75 -13.36 -14.93
CA PHE A 184 -1.28 -12.00 -15.00
C PHE A 184 -0.20 -10.92 -15.05
N VAL A 185 0.77 -10.90 -14.12
CA VAL A 185 1.72 -9.79 -14.00
C VAL A 185 2.82 -9.82 -15.07
N TYR A 186 3.32 -10.99 -15.45
CA TYR A 186 4.32 -11.10 -16.51
C TYR A 186 3.68 -10.79 -17.87
N THR A 187 2.50 -11.33 -18.16
CA THR A 187 1.79 -11.00 -19.43
C THR A 187 1.49 -9.51 -19.50
N LEU A 188 0.99 -8.89 -18.42
CA LEU A 188 0.73 -7.44 -18.39
C LEU A 188 1.99 -6.63 -18.70
N TRP A 189 3.13 -6.97 -18.09
CA TRP A 189 4.38 -6.25 -18.31
C TRP A 189 4.94 -6.45 -19.74
N PHE A 190 5.06 -7.70 -20.20
CA PHE A 190 5.59 -8.03 -21.53
C PHE A 190 4.69 -7.56 -22.68
N THR A 191 3.38 -7.44 -22.46
CA THR A 191 2.42 -7.06 -23.49
C THR A 191 1.90 -5.62 -23.38
N TRP A 192 2.41 -4.81 -22.44
CA TRP A 192 1.98 -3.42 -22.18
C TRP A 192 1.79 -2.53 -23.43
N ALA A 193 2.63 -2.70 -24.45
CA ALA A 193 2.56 -1.92 -25.70
C ALA A 193 1.90 -2.69 -26.87
N ARG A 194 1.37 -3.88 -26.62
CA ARG A 194 0.93 -4.86 -27.63
C ARG A 194 -0.55 -5.26 -27.51
N VAL A 195 -1.12 -5.26 -26.30
CA VAL A 195 -2.53 -5.67 -26.09
C VAL A 195 -3.50 -4.49 -26.00
N GLY A 196 -4.75 -4.72 -26.41
CA GLY A 196 -5.82 -3.74 -26.35
C GLY A 196 -6.28 -3.40 -24.92
N ALA A 197 -7.21 -2.45 -24.80
CA ALA A 197 -7.70 -1.98 -23.50
C ALA A 197 -8.41 -3.08 -22.69
N ALA A 198 -9.18 -3.97 -23.32
CA ALA A 198 -9.87 -5.06 -22.64
C ALA A 198 -8.91 -6.03 -21.94
N TRP A 199 -7.82 -6.41 -22.63
CA TRP A 199 -6.76 -7.24 -22.06
C TRP A 199 -5.98 -6.53 -20.95
N HIS A 200 -5.70 -5.23 -21.10
CA HIS A 200 -5.13 -4.43 -19.99
C HIS A 200 -6.01 -4.46 -18.73
N VAL A 201 -7.34 -4.33 -18.88
CA VAL A 201 -8.28 -4.42 -17.75
C VAL A 201 -8.30 -5.83 -17.15
N LEU A 202 -8.42 -6.87 -17.99
CA LEU A 202 -8.43 -8.27 -17.54
C LEU A 202 -7.19 -8.59 -16.70
N LEU A 203 -6.00 -8.30 -17.23
CA LEU A 203 -4.74 -8.62 -16.56
C LEU A 203 -4.52 -7.77 -15.30
N ALA A 204 -4.89 -6.49 -15.33
CA ALA A 204 -4.73 -5.58 -14.20
C ALA A 204 -5.75 -5.80 -13.06
N ILE A 205 -6.92 -6.39 -13.34
CA ILE A 205 -7.88 -6.85 -12.31
C ILE A 205 -7.53 -8.27 -11.83
N GLY A 206 -7.18 -9.17 -12.75
CA GLY A 206 -6.85 -10.55 -12.43
C GLY A 206 -5.70 -10.66 -11.43
N TYR A 207 -4.65 -9.85 -11.60
CA TYR A 207 -3.47 -9.85 -10.73
C TYR A 207 -3.75 -9.51 -9.24
N PRO A 208 -4.35 -8.36 -8.86
CA PRO A 208 -4.69 -8.06 -7.47
C PRO A 208 -5.76 -9.00 -6.90
N VAL A 209 -6.61 -9.61 -7.75
CA VAL A 209 -7.58 -10.62 -7.31
C VAL A 209 -6.89 -11.95 -6.98
N SER A 210 -5.97 -12.44 -7.84
CA SER A 210 -5.25 -13.69 -7.58
C SER A 210 -4.41 -13.58 -6.30
N ILE A 211 -3.70 -12.48 -6.11
CA ILE A 211 -2.87 -12.27 -4.90
C ILE A 211 -3.66 -12.00 -3.63
N PHE A 212 -4.87 -11.42 -3.74
CA PHE A 212 -5.79 -11.39 -2.61
C PHE A 212 -6.16 -12.82 -2.17
N PHE A 213 -6.52 -13.69 -3.10
CA PHE A 213 -6.86 -15.08 -2.79
C PHE A 213 -5.65 -15.94 -2.39
N GLN A 214 -4.44 -15.67 -2.91
CA GLN A 214 -3.21 -16.33 -2.48
C GLN A 214 -2.89 -15.97 -1.02
N THR A 215 -2.98 -14.67 -0.70
CA THR A 215 -2.82 -14.18 0.69
C THR A 215 -3.87 -14.80 1.61
N LEU A 216 -5.14 -14.89 1.16
CA LEU A 216 -6.22 -15.52 1.93
C LEU A 216 -5.95 -17.01 2.19
N ALA A 217 -5.39 -17.72 1.22
CA ALA A 217 -5.08 -19.15 1.32
C ALA A 217 -3.98 -19.43 2.35
N ILE A 218 -2.89 -18.65 2.38
CA ILE A 218 -1.86 -18.77 3.42
C ILE A 218 -2.34 -18.22 4.77
N ASP A 219 -3.11 -17.12 4.78
CA ASP A 219 -3.69 -16.60 6.01
C ASP A 219 -4.70 -17.56 6.63
N THR A 220 -5.37 -18.42 5.86
CA THR A 220 -6.21 -19.51 6.38
C THR A 220 -5.42 -20.44 7.30
N PHE A 221 -4.19 -20.80 6.92
CA PHE A 221 -3.28 -21.57 7.78
C PHE A 221 -2.78 -20.74 8.97
N VAL A 222 -2.22 -19.55 8.73
CA VAL A 222 -1.56 -18.74 9.77
C VAL A 222 -2.55 -18.22 10.83
N SER A 223 -3.75 -17.79 10.43
CA SER A 223 -4.81 -17.42 11.38
C SER A 223 -5.41 -18.65 12.08
N GLY A 224 -5.44 -19.80 11.41
CA GLY A 224 -5.84 -21.08 12.00
C GLY A 224 -4.90 -21.55 13.11
N MET A 225 -3.59 -21.32 12.97
CA MET A 225 -2.61 -21.54 14.05
C MET A 225 -2.85 -20.64 15.27
N LEU A 226 -3.31 -19.40 15.04
CA LEU A 226 -3.52 -18.41 16.12
C LEU A 226 -4.87 -18.61 16.82
N THR A 227 -5.94 -18.84 16.05
CA THR A 227 -7.31 -19.06 16.54
C THR A 227 -7.90 -20.30 15.89
N PRO A 228 -7.55 -21.53 16.32
CA PRO A 228 -8.10 -22.74 15.73
C PRO A 228 -9.62 -22.80 15.93
N GLY A 229 -10.36 -23.09 14.86
CA GLY A 229 -11.83 -23.12 14.87
C GLY A 229 -12.45 -24.38 15.47
N ALA A 230 -11.64 -25.42 15.70
CA ALA A 230 -12.01 -26.62 16.45
C ALA A 230 -10.92 -26.96 17.48
N LYS A 231 -11.28 -27.71 18.53
CA LYS A 231 -10.37 -28.13 19.61
C LYS A 231 -9.89 -29.58 19.50
N THR A 232 -10.52 -30.36 18.64
CA THR A 232 -10.27 -31.78 18.41
C THR A 232 -10.26 -32.04 16.92
N ILE A 233 -9.36 -32.90 16.46
CA ILE A 233 -9.27 -33.28 15.05
C ILE A 233 -10.08 -34.56 14.84
N THR A 234 -11.15 -34.47 14.05
CA THR A 234 -11.97 -35.62 13.65
C THR A 234 -11.50 -36.12 12.28
N TRP A 235 -10.57 -37.08 12.27
CA TRP A 235 -10.17 -37.74 11.03
C TRP A 235 -11.34 -38.53 10.42
N GLY A 236 -11.35 -38.67 9.08
CA GLY A 236 -12.29 -39.50 8.36
C GLY A 236 -12.07 -41.00 8.59
N ALA A 237 -12.70 -41.83 7.76
CA ALA A 237 -12.55 -43.28 7.85
C ALA A 237 -11.07 -43.71 7.71
N PRO A 238 -10.63 -44.79 8.40
CA PRO A 238 -9.24 -45.24 8.35
C PRO A 238 -8.72 -45.41 6.91
N GLY A 239 -7.56 -44.82 6.63
CA GLY A 239 -6.95 -44.81 5.28
C GLY A 239 -7.28 -43.59 4.42
N LEU A 240 -8.25 -42.75 4.79
CA LEU A 240 -8.41 -41.42 4.20
C LEU A 240 -7.55 -40.38 4.95
N LEU A 241 -6.70 -39.67 4.21
CA LEU A 241 -5.95 -38.49 4.69
C LEU A 241 -6.84 -37.24 4.91
N GLY A 242 -8.17 -37.43 4.95
CA GLY A 242 -9.16 -36.35 4.89
C GLY A 242 -10.02 -36.27 6.15
N MET A 243 -10.36 -35.05 6.55
CA MET A 243 -11.46 -34.78 7.49
C MET A 243 -12.80 -34.66 6.76
N PRO A 244 -13.95 -34.78 7.46
CA PRO A 244 -15.25 -34.36 6.92
C PRO A 244 -15.23 -32.90 6.45
N TRP A 245 -15.95 -32.57 5.37
CA TRP A 245 -15.93 -31.22 4.79
C TRP A 245 -16.36 -30.12 5.78
N ALA A 246 -17.35 -30.41 6.64
CA ALA A 246 -17.78 -29.48 7.69
C ALA A 246 -16.66 -29.16 8.70
N GLU A 247 -15.81 -30.13 9.05
CA GLU A 247 -14.68 -29.93 9.95
C GLU A 247 -13.61 -29.05 9.27
N TYR A 248 -13.29 -29.29 8.00
CA TYR A 248 -12.39 -28.41 7.23
C TYR A 248 -12.85 -26.94 7.25
N LEU A 249 -14.14 -26.69 7.09
CA LEU A 249 -14.67 -25.32 7.14
C LEU A 249 -14.47 -24.64 8.51
N LEU A 250 -14.50 -25.38 9.62
CA LEU A 250 -14.18 -24.84 10.95
C LEU A 250 -12.69 -24.47 11.06
N TRP A 251 -11.79 -25.33 10.60
CA TRP A 251 -10.34 -25.04 10.62
C TRP A 251 -9.95 -23.89 9.68
N TRP A 252 -10.65 -23.75 8.55
CA TRP A 252 -10.33 -22.74 7.54
C TRP A 252 -10.97 -21.39 7.84
N PHE A 253 -12.28 -21.32 8.08
CA PHE A 253 -13.01 -20.07 8.35
C PHE A 253 -12.98 -19.69 9.83
N ASN A 254 -11.76 -19.60 10.36
CA ASN A 254 -11.53 -19.25 11.75
C ASN A 254 -11.78 -17.75 12.05
N ALA A 255 -11.88 -17.42 13.34
CA ALA A 255 -12.30 -16.10 13.82
C ALA A 255 -11.37 -14.93 13.47
N THR A 256 -10.11 -15.19 13.09
CA THR A 256 -9.14 -14.14 12.74
C THR A 256 -8.77 -14.05 11.27
N LEU A 257 -9.21 -14.99 10.43
CA LEU A 257 -8.94 -14.98 8.98
C LEU A 257 -9.29 -13.65 8.30
N TRP A 258 -10.55 -13.22 8.37
CA TRP A 258 -10.99 -11.98 7.70
C TRP A 258 -10.36 -10.71 8.30
N PRO A 259 -10.30 -10.52 9.64
CA PRO A 259 -9.56 -9.41 10.22
C PRO A 259 -8.09 -9.34 9.76
N LEU A 260 -7.38 -10.47 9.75
CA LEU A 260 -5.98 -10.56 9.32
C LEU A 260 -5.84 -10.20 7.84
N GLN A 261 -6.62 -10.85 6.95
CA GLN A 261 -6.59 -10.64 5.51
C GLN A 261 -6.77 -9.16 5.15
N PHE A 262 -7.82 -8.51 5.67
CA PHE A 262 -8.05 -7.09 5.37
C PHE A 262 -6.97 -6.20 5.98
N HIS A 263 -6.50 -6.49 7.20
CA HIS A 263 -5.41 -5.74 7.83
C HIS A 263 -4.12 -5.82 7.01
N ARG A 264 -3.76 -7.01 6.49
CA ARG A 264 -2.63 -7.20 5.58
C ARG A 264 -2.76 -6.41 4.30
N VAL A 265 -3.92 -6.44 3.63
CA VAL A 265 -4.13 -5.67 2.39
C VAL A 265 -3.94 -4.17 2.63
N ALA A 266 -4.46 -3.64 3.74
CA ALA A 266 -4.25 -2.25 4.12
C ALA A 266 -2.77 -1.94 4.43
N ALA A 267 -2.09 -2.83 5.16
CA ALA A 267 -0.67 -2.70 5.51
C ALA A 267 0.26 -2.78 4.30
N ALA A 268 0.04 -3.74 3.41
CA ALA A 268 0.75 -3.91 2.15
C ALA A 268 0.61 -2.67 1.25
N THR A 269 -0.62 -2.17 1.11
CA THR A 269 -0.93 -0.94 0.35
C THR A 269 -0.21 0.29 0.94
N SER A 270 -0.26 0.43 2.27
CA SER A 270 0.44 1.48 3.02
C SER A 270 1.95 1.43 2.77
N PHE A 271 2.56 0.26 2.96
CA PHE A 271 3.99 0.03 2.81
C PHE A 271 4.48 0.31 1.38
N PHE A 272 3.79 -0.23 0.36
CA PHE A 272 4.14 0.03 -1.03
C PHE A 272 4.01 1.52 -1.40
N GLY A 273 2.96 2.19 -0.93
CA GLY A 273 2.76 3.62 -1.19
C GLY A 273 3.89 4.49 -0.61
N PHE A 274 4.29 4.25 0.65
CA PHE A 274 5.42 4.97 1.25
C PHE A 274 6.77 4.60 0.61
N LEU A 275 7.00 3.34 0.22
CA LEU A 275 8.20 2.97 -0.54
C LEU A 275 8.26 3.68 -1.89
N LEU A 276 7.14 3.73 -2.62
CA LEU A 276 7.04 4.45 -3.90
C LEU A 276 7.34 5.96 -3.72
N ALA A 277 6.87 6.55 -2.62
CA ALA A 277 7.17 7.94 -2.28
C ALA A 277 8.67 8.17 -2.00
N PHE A 278 9.30 7.26 -1.24
CA PHE A 278 10.73 7.31 -0.93
C PHE A 278 11.59 7.17 -2.20
N LEU A 279 11.32 6.17 -3.04
CA LEU A 279 12.04 5.97 -4.30
C LEU A 279 11.86 7.16 -5.27
N ALA A 280 10.67 7.74 -5.32
CA ALA A 280 10.41 8.95 -6.09
C ALA A 280 11.16 10.18 -5.55
N MET A 281 11.34 10.30 -4.22
CA MET A 281 12.17 11.34 -3.61
C MET A 281 13.64 11.19 -4.03
N LEU A 282 14.20 9.98 -4.00
CA LEU A 282 15.58 9.73 -4.45
C LEU A 282 15.76 10.17 -5.91
N HIS A 283 14.85 9.78 -6.79
CA HIS A 283 14.88 10.24 -8.18
C HIS A 283 14.64 11.75 -8.33
N PHE A 284 13.80 12.38 -7.51
CA PHE A 284 13.60 13.84 -7.54
C PHE A 284 14.88 14.62 -7.20
N LEU A 285 15.70 14.10 -6.28
CA LEU A 285 16.98 14.69 -5.88
C LEU A 285 18.05 14.49 -6.97
N ASP A 286 18.09 13.31 -7.57
CA ASP A 286 19.00 12.91 -8.66
C ASP A 286 18.73 13.66 -9.99
N ARG A 287 17.48 14.01 -10.31
CA ARG A 287 17.17 14.72 -11.56
C ARG A 287 17.56 16.21 -11.51
N THR A 288 18.29 16.64 -12.54
CA THR A 288 18.62 18.04 -12.83
C THR A 288 17.57 18.71 -13.72
N ASP A 289 16.90 17.97 -14.61
CA ASP A 289 15.96 18.56 -15.58
C ASP A 289 14.57 18.87 -14.98
N PRO A 290 14.02 20.09 -15.19
CA PRO A 290 12.72 20.46 -14.63
C PRO A 290 11.54 19.52 -15.00
N PRO A 291 11.44 18.97 -16.24
CA PRO A 291 10.36 18.04 -16.59
C PRO A 291 10.38 16.73 -15.78
N SER A 292 11.53 16.09 -15.63
CA SER A 292 11.63 14.83 -14.87
C SER A 292 11.52 15.08 -13.37
N ARG A 293 12.06 16.18 -12.83
CA ARG A 293 11.79 16.57 -11.43
C ARG A 293 10.29 16.71 -11.18
N LYS A 294 9.56 17.40 -12.05
CA LYS A 294 8.09 17.54 -11.94
C LYS A 294 7.36 16.19 -12.07
N TYR A 295 7.87 15.26 -12.87
CA TYR A 295 7.33 13.90 -12.92
C TYR A 295 7.52 13.17 -11.59
N TRP A 296 8.72 13.18 -11.02
CA TRP A 296 9.01 12.47 -9.77
C TRP A 296 8.36 13.11 -8.53
N ASP A 297 8.18 14.44 -8.48
CA ASP A 297 7.33 15.10 -7.46
C ASP A 297 5.88 14.61 -7.51
N TRP A 298 5.34 14.41 -8.73
CA TRP A 298 4.03 13.80 -8.91
C TRP A 298 3.99 12.33 -8.49
N VAL A 299 5.01 11.51 -8.82
CA VAL A 299 5.10 10.12 -8.36
C VAL A 299 5.18 10.06 -6.83
N GLY A 300 5.97 10.94 -6.21
CA GLY A 300 6.08 11.05 -4.75
C GLY A 300 4.76 11.38 -4.09
N SER A 301 4.04 12.40 -4.62
CA SER A 301 2.68 12.72 -4.17
C SER A 301 1.68 11.57 -4.37
N PHE A 302 1.83 10.76 -5.42
CA PHE A 302 0.99 9.59 -5.68
C PHE A 302 1.28 8.43 -4.72
N GLY A 303 2.56 8.18 -4.41
CA GLY A 303 2.96 7.21 -3.38
C GLY A 303 2.45 7.60 -2.00
N ILE A 304 2.60 8.87 -1.61
CA ILE A 304 2.07 9.38 -0.33
C ILE A 304 0.56 9.16 -0.22
N LEU A 305 -0.21 9.43 -1.29
CA LEU A 305 -1.66 9.19 -1.29
C LEU A 305 -2.01 7.72 -0.96
N TRP A 306 -1.33 6.76 -1.59
CA TRP A 306 -1.56 5.33 -1.34
C TRP A 306 -1.06 4.87 0.03
N GLY A 307 0.08 5.40 0.47
CA GLY A 307 0.62 5.15 1.80
C GLY A 307 -0.37 5.55 2.89
N LEU A 308 -0.90 6.77 2.78
CA LEU A 308 -1.89 7.31 3.71
C LEU A 308 -3.24 6.59 3.67
N LEU A 309 -3.68 6.16 2.49
CA LEU A 309 -4.94 5.43 2.32
C LEU A 309 -4.90 4.10 3.11
N GLY A 310 -3.82 3.33 2.97
CA GLY A 310 -3.63 2.12 3.78
C GLY A 310 -3.47 2.45 5.27
N LEU A 311 -2.64 3.43 5.60
CA LEU A 311 -2.30 3.80 6.98
C LEU A 311 -3.49 4.19 7.85
N ILE A 312 -4.51 4.89 7.30
CA ILE A 312 -5.70 5.26 8.10
C ILE A 312 -6.62 4.06 8.36
N ILE A 313 -6.68 3.12 7.42
CA ILE A 313 -7.54 1.92 7.53
C ILE A 313 -6.92 0.89 8.47
N GLN A 314 -5.58 0.75 8.47
CA GLN A 314 -4.84 -0.21 9.28
C GLN A 314 -5.22 -0.22 10.78
N PRO A 315 -5.26 0.91 11.52
CA PRO A 315 -5.67 0.94 12.93
C PRO A 315 -7.07 0.37 13.19
N VAL A 316 -8.05 0.67 12.33
CA VAL A 316 -9.43 0.21 12.50
C VAL A 316 -9.50 -1.32 12.33
N LEU A 317 -8.84 -1.84 11.30
CA LEU A 317 -8.74 -3.28 11.06
C LEU A 317 -7.88 -3.99 12.13
N GLY A 318 -6.87 -3.31 12.65
CA GLY A 318 -6.04 -3.81 13.75
C GLY A 318 -6.81 -3.95 15.06
N LEU A 319 -7.68 -2.98 15.38
CA LEU A 319 -8.60 -3.08 16.51
C LEU A 319 -9.59 -4.23 16.34
N TRP A 320 -10.16 -4.41 15.15
CA TRP A 320 -11.02 -5.56 14.84
C TRP A 320 -10.27 -6.89 15.03
N TYR A 321 -9.04 -7.00 14.52
CA TYR A 321 -8.22 -8.20 14.66
C TYR A 321 -7.87 -8.49 16.13
N MET A 322 -7.42 -7.49 16.91
CA MET A 322 -7.12 -7.67 18.34
C MET A 322 -8.37 -8.06 19.14
N TYR A 323 -9.55 -7.52 18.79
CA TYR A 323 -10.82 -7.93 19.39
C TYR A 323 -11.18 -9.39 19.07
N SER A 324 -10.97 -9.85 17.83
CA SER A 324 -11.16 -11.26 17.47
C SER A 324 -10.22 -12.19 18.26
N ILE A 325 -8.93 -11.83 18.43
CA ILE A 325 -8.00 -12.62 19.25
C ILE A 325 -8.46 -12.63 20.72
N PHE A 326 -8.80 -11.47 21.29
CA PHE A 326 -9.27 -11.36 22.68
C PHE A 326 -10.46 -12.29 22.96
N THR A 327 -11.46 -12.27 22.08
CA THR A 327 -12.72 -13.01 22.26
C THR A 327 -12.60 -14.51 22.01
N HIS A 328 -11.66 -14.97 21.17
CA HIS A 328 -11.56 -16.38 20.79
C HIS A 328 -10.33 -17.10 21.37
N GLN A 329 -9.25 -16.38 21.67
CA GLN A 329 -8.00 -16.90 22.23
C GLN A 329 -7.36 -15.89 23.19
N ASN A 330 -8.03 -15.64 24.31
CA ASN A 330 -7.56 -14.69 25.33
C ASN A 330 -6.15 -15.00 25.88
N GLN A 331 -5.69 -16.26 25.85
CA GLN A 331 -4.32 -16.63 26.21
C GLN A 331 -3.30 -16.06 25.21
N ALA A 332 -3.57 -16.13 23.91
CA ALA A 332 -2.73 -15.50 22.88
C ALA A 332 -2.77 -13.97 22.99
N PHE A 333 -3.96 -13.39 23.19
CA PHE A 333 -4.12 -11.96 23.46
C PHE A 333 -3.30 -11.50 24.67
N THR A 334 -3.33 -12.26 25.77
CA THR A 334 -2.53 -11.97 26.97
C THR A 334 -1.04 -12.11 26.70
N ASN A 335 -0.57 -13.04 25.86
CA ASN A 335 0.85 -13.10 25.52
C ASN A 335 1.30 -11.90 24.66
N ILE A 336 0.47 -11.49 23.68
CA ILE A 336 0.77 -10.42 22.70
C ILE A 336 0.61 -9.02 23.31
N MET A 337 -0.43 -8.81 24.10
CA MET A 337 -0.69 -7.54 24.76
C MET A 337 0.00 -7.52 26.12
N THR A 338 -0.39 -8.46 27.00
CA THR A 338 -0.10 -8.65 28.45
C THR A 338 1.28 -9.09 28.93
N GLY A 339 2.11 -9.65 28.06
CA GLY A 339 3.08 -10.68 28.47
C GLY A 339 4.47 -10.57 27.83
N PRO A 340 5.23 -11.68 27.78
CA PRO A 340 6.64 -11.68 27.35
C PRO A 340 6.86 -11.35 25.87
N ARG A 341 5.80 -11.24 25.07
CA ARG A 341 5.84 -10.82 23.66
C ARG A 341 5.25 -9.43 23.43
N ALA A 342 4.88 -8.71 24.49
CA ALA A 342 4.33 -7.37 24.42
C ALA A 342 5.27 -6.33 23.82
N TRP A 343 6.59 -6.52 23.94
CA TRP A 343 7.57 -5.66 23.28
C TRP A 343 7.42 -5.66 21.75
N GLU A 344 6.95 -6.74 21.14
CA GLU A 344 6.70 -6.84 19.69
C GLU A 344 5.52 -5.92 19.30
N MET A 345 4.46 -5.95 20.10
CA MET A 345 3.32 -5.03 19.98
C MET A 345 3.73 -3.57 20.24
N LEU A 346 4.58 -3.30 21.25
CA LEU A 346 5.12 -1.96 21.53
C LEU A 346 5.96 -1.44 20.37
N LEU A 347 6.84 -2.27 19.78
CA LEU A 347 7.60 -1.94 18.59
C LEU A 347 6.69 -1.58 17.42
N MET A 348 5.67 -2.40 17.15
CA MET A 348 4.70 -2.16 16.07
C MET A 348 3.97 -0.83 16.25
N VAL A 349 3.40 -0.56 17.43
CA VAL A 349 2.65 0.69 17.67
C VAL A 349 3.56 1.91 17.79
N GLY A 350 4.84 1.73 18.14
CA GLY A 350 5.84 2.79 18.12
C GLY A 350 6.24 3.20 16.71
N LEU A 351 6.48 2.24 15.83
CA LEU A 351 6.70 2.51 14.41
C LEU A 351 5.47 3.15 13.75
N LEU A 352 4.27 2.69 14.09
CA LEU A 352 3.01 3.31 13.66
C LEU A 352 2.88 4.77 14.13
N SER A 353 3.15 5.03 15.42
CA SER A 353 3.12 6.37 16.01
C SER A 353 4.11 7.31 15.31
N LEU A 354 5.35 6.85 15.12
CA LEU A 354 6.40 7.61 14.44
C LEU A 354 6.01 7.95 13.00
N LEU A 355 5.40 7.00 12.28
CA LEU A 355 4.93 7.20 10.90
C LEU A 355 3.82 8.26 10.84
N ILE A 356 2.82 8.19 11.74
CA ILE A 356 1.73 9.18 11.79
C ILE A 356 2.24 10.57 12.20
N VAL A 357 3.19 10.66 13.14
CA VAL A 357 3.83 11.93 13.52
C VAL A 357 4.66 12.49 12.35
N THR A 358 5.44 11.67 11.66
CA THR A 358 6.25 12.08 10.49
C THR A 358 5.37 12.60 9.36
N VAL A 359 4.27 11.89 9.06
CA VAL A 359 3.23 12.34 8.13
C VAL A 359 2.64 13.68 8.55
N SER A 360 2.32 13.84 9.83
CA SER A 360 1.72 15.08 10.36
C SER A 360 2.67 16.27 10.22
N VAL A 361 3.97 16.09 10.54
CA VAL A 361 5.02 17.10 10.33
C VAL A 361 5.16 17.46 8.85
N TYR A 362 5.21 16.46 7.95
CA TYR A 362 5.25 16.70 6.50
C TYR A 362 4.07 17.53 6.00
N PHE A 363 2.84 17.22 6.44
CA PHE A 363 1.66 17.99 6.08
C PHE A 363 1.71 19.42 6.63
N ILE A 364 2.17 19.62 7.87
CA ILE A 364 2.36 20.96 8.46
C ILE A 364 3.32 21.77 7.59
N GLU A 365 4.50 21.26 7.27
CA GLU A 365 5.48 22.01 6.46
C GLU A 365 4.99 22.29 5.04
N ARG A 366 4.27 21.35 4.43
CA ARG A 366 3.64 21.54 3.11
C ARG A 366 2.52 22.58 3.20
N ARG A 367 1.82 22.69 4.34
CA ARG A 367 0.72 23.64 4.55
C ARG A 367 1.14 25.00 5.06
N GLU A 368 2.14 25.14 5.91
CA GLU A 368 2.69 26.44 6.32
C GLU A 368 3.12 27.24 5.09
N ARG A 369 3.86 26.60 4.17
CA ARG A 369 4.26 27.19 2.86
C ARG A 369 3.09 27.65 1.99
N LEU A 370 1.90 27.05 2.12
CA LEU A 370 0.69 27.44 1.39
C LEU A 370 -0.18 28.45 2.15
N LEU A 371 -0.26 28.35 3.48
CA LEU A 371 -1.11 29.17 4.34
C LEU A 371 -0.49 30.53 4.66
N VAL A 372 0.84 30.62 4.74
CA VAL A 372 1.58 31.90 4.83
C VAL A 372 1.27 32.75 3.58
N ARG A 373 1.29 32.16 2.38
CA ARG A 373 0.88 32.84 1.13
C ARG A 373 -0.60 33.26 1.09
N LEU A 374 -1.43 32.76 2.00
CA LEU A 374 -2.87 33.03 2.07
C LEU A 374 -3.26 33.86 3.31
N GLY A 375 -2.29 34.30 4.13
CA GLY A 375 -2.54 35.13 5.32
C GLY A 375 -3.35 34.48 6.45
N ARG A 376 -3.59 33.15 6.41
CA ARG A 376 -4.48 32.47 7.38
C ARG A 376 -3.72 31.87 8.56
N HIS A 377 -3.52 32.68 9.59
CA HIS A 377 -2.77 32.29 10.79
C HIS A 377 -3.49 31.27 11.69
N ASP A 378 -4.83 31.27 11.75
CA ASP A 378 -5.59 30.37 12.64
C ASP A 378 -5.47 28.91 12.21
N ILE A 379 -5.56 28.66 10.91
CA ILE A 379 -5.42 27.32 10.32
C ILE A 379 -4.00 26.77 10.58
N ARG A 380 -2.97 27.63 10.57
CA ARG A 380 -1.60 27.24 10.94
C ARG A 380 -1.53 26.78 12.40
N ASN A 381 -2.16 27.51 13.32
CA ASN A 381 -2.14 27.17 14.74
C ASN A 381 -2.88 25.84 14.99
N LEU A 382 -4.00 25.60 14.30
CA LEU A 382 -4.74 24.33 14.33
C LEU A 382 -3.86 23.14 13.88
N PHE A 383 -3.15 23.27 12.75
CA PHE A 383 -2.24 22.23 12.27
C PHE A 383 -1.08 21.94 13.24
N ARG A 384 -0.56 22.96 13.93
CA ARG A 384 0.46 22.77 14.98
C ARG A 384 -0.11 22.06 16.20
N ALA A 385 -1.31 22.41 16.64
CA ALA A 385 -2.00 21.71 17.73
C ALA A 385 -2.20 20.22 17.39
N PHE A 386 -2.59 19.89 16.15
CA PHE A 386 -2.71 18.50 15.71
C PHE A 386 -1.39 17.71 15.81
N ALA A 387 -0.23 18.26 15.46
CA ALA A 387 1.04 17.54 15.68
C ALA A 387 1.40 17.37 17.15
N ILE A 388 1.12 18.36 18.01
CA ILE A 388 1.37 18.25 19.45
C ILE A 388 0.48 17.14 20.05
N ILE A 389 -0.82 17.12 19.70
CA ILE A 389 -1.76 16.09 20.15
C ILE A 389 -1.38 14.72 19.59
N ALA A 390 -0.98 14.62 18.32
CA ALA A 390 -0.49 13.36 17.74
C ALA A 390 0.80 12.87 18.40
N GLY A 391 1.72 13.78 18.73
CA GLY A 391 2.92 13.44 19.51
C GLY A 391 2.60 12.90 20.90
N ALA A 392 1.70 13.58 21.63
CA ALA A 392 1.25 13.14 22.95
C ALA A 392 0.52 11.79 22.90
N ALA A 393 -0.38 11.60 21.93
CA ALA A 393 -1.06 10.33 21.70
C ALA A 393 -0.07 9.20 21.34
N GLY A 394 0.91 9.48 20.48
CA GLY A 394 1.98 8.54 20.17
C GLY A 394 2.81 8.14 21.41
N LEU A 395 3.15 9.11 22.27
CA LEU A 395 3.86 8.86 23.53
C LEU A 395 3.07 7.96 24.49
N VAL A 396 1.75 8.14 24.58
CA VAL A 396 0.83 7.26 25.34
C VAL A 396 0.80 5.85 24.72
N LEU A 397 0.70 5.76 23.39
CA LEU A 397 0.56 4.48 22.70
C LEU A 397 1.78 3.57 22.90
N VAL A 398 3.00 4.14 22.98
CA VAL A 398 4.26 3.40 23.19
C VAL A 398 4.57 3.05 24.65
N GLN A 399 3.76 3.46 25.62
CA GLN A 399 4.00 3.09 27.02
C GLN A 399 3.74 1.58 27.26
N PRO A 400 4.63 0.81 27.90
CA PRO A 400 4.29 -0.49 28.48
C PRO A 400 3.29 -0.27 29.63
N ALA A 401 2.30 -1.16 29.83
CA ALA A 401 1.34 -1.01 30.94
C ALA A 401 1.79 -1.71 32.24
N TRP A 402 2.63 -2.75 32.15
CA TRP A 402 3.27 -3.44 33.26
C TRP A 402 4.77 -3.53 32.99
N LEU A 403 5.53 -3.51 34.08
CA LEU A 403 6.98 -3.65 34.11
C LEU A 403 7.38 -4.38 35.40
N GLY A 404 8.54 -5.05 35.40
CA GLY A 404 9.08 -5.74 36.57
C GLY A 404 8.65 -7.20 36.75
N GLY A 405 7.75 -7.71 35.90
CA GLY A 405 7.30 -9.10 35.88
C GLY A 405 7.08 -9.61 34.45
N ILE A 406 7.04 -10.93 34.26
CA ILE A 406 6.88 -11.58 32.95
C ILE A 406 5.41 -11.50 32.50
N MET A 407 4.48 -11.64 33.45
CA MET A 407 3.03 -11.51 33.27
C MET A 407 2.48 -10.42 34.19
N GLN A 408 1.36 -9.81 33.79
CA GLN A 408 0.67 -8.75 34.53
C GLN A 408 0.27 -9.05 35.99
N TYR A 409 0.33 -10.31 36.43
CA TYR A 409 -0.05 -10.77 37.77
C TYR A 409 1.15 -11.24 38.62
N ASP A 410 2.39 -11.16 38.11
CA ASP A 410 3.56 -11.67 38.82
C ASP A 410 3.92 -10.79 40.03
N PRO A 411 4.38 -11.39 41.16
CA PRO A 411 4.89 -10.62 42.30
C PRO A 411 6.04 -9.69 41.89
N GLY A 412 5.94 -8.40 42.24
CA GLY A 412 6.90 -7.37 41.84
C GLY A 412 6.55 -6.60 40.56
N THR A 413 5.50 -7.02 39.84
CA THR A 413 4.94 -6.24 38.72
C THR A 413 4.37 -4.91 39.21
N TRP A 414 4.74 -3.81 38.56
CA TRP A 414 4.14 -2.50 38.79
C TRP A 414 3.40 -1.99 37.55
N LEU A 415 2.30 -1.26 37.81
CA LEU A 415 1.39 -0.74 36.80
C LEU A 415 1.82 0.66 36.36
N ASN A 416 1.99 0.87 35.06
CA ASN A 416 2.13 2.19 34.45
C ASN A 416 0.74 2.66 33.97
N PRO A 417 0.09 3.65 34.63
CA PRO A 417 -1.25 4.06 34.26
C PRO A 417 -1.35 4.54 32.81
N LEU A 418 -0.34 5.23 32.27
CA LEU A 418 -0.35 5.73 30.90
C LEU A 418 -0.29 4.63 29.84
N GLY A 419 0.30 3.47 30.17
CA GLY A 419 0.33 2.31 29.29
C GLY A 419 -0.96 1.51 29.25
N LEU A 420 -1.95 1.82 30.11
CA LEU A 420 -3.18 1.06 30.19
C LEU A 420 -3.95 1.04 28.88
N MET A 421 -4.53 -0.13 28.58
CA MET A 421 -5.12 -0.43 27.28
C MET A 421 -6.17 0.59 26.86
N TYR A 422 -7.02 1.09 27.77
CA TYR A 422 -8.03 2.08 27.42
C TYR A 422 -7.43 3.40 26.91
N TYR A 423 -6.33 3.90 27.50
CA TYR A 423 -5.62 5.06 26.96
C TYR A 423 -4.97 4.78 25.60
N LYS A 424 -4.46 3.57 25.36
CA LYS A 424 -3.97 3.17 24.03
C LYS A 424 -5.06 3.22 22.97
N HIS A 425 -6.27 2.75 23.28
CA HIS A 425 -7.41 2.84 22.36
C HIS A 425 -7.80 4.32 22.08
N ILE A 426 -7.86 5.16 23.12
CA ILE A 426 -8.13 6.60 22.98
C ILE A 426 -7.05 7.28 22.12
N ALA A 427 -5.77 7.02 22.41
CA ALA A 427 -4.65 7.56 21.64
C ALA A 427 -4.70 7.14 20.17
N LEU A 428 -5.00 5.87 19.89
CA LEU A 428 -5.13 5.37 18.53
C LEU A 428 -6.31 6.03 17.80
N LEU A 429 -7.47 6.19 18.44
CA LEU A 429 -8.63 6.90 17.88
C LEU A 429 -8.30 8.37 17.58
N VAL A 430 -7.61 9.06 18.49
CA VAL A 430 -7.13 10.44 18.28
C VAL A 430 -6.21 10.54 17.06
N LEU A 431 -5.26 9.61 16.91
CA LEU A 431 -4.33 9.56 15.77
C LEU A 431 -5.08 9.31 14.44
N ILE A 432 -6.04 8.38 14.41
CA ILE A 432 -6.91 8.13 13.24
C ILE A 432 -7.69 9.39 12.88
N THR A 433 -8.33 10.03 13.85
CA THR A 433 -9.15 11.23 13.63
C THR A 433 -8.32 12.40 13.11
N ILE A 434 -7.13 12.64 13.67
CA ILE A 434 -6.20 13.66 13.17
C ILE A 434 -5.77 13.35 11.73
N GLY A 435 -5.39 12.11 11.44
CA GLY A 435 -5.04 11.68 10.07
C GLY A 435 -6.18 11.90 9.07
N ALA A 436 -7.41 11.51 9.45
CA ALA A 436 -8.60 11.67 8.62
C ALA A 436 -8.94 13.15 8.37
N ILE A 437 -8.82 14.02 9.38
CA ILE A 437 -9.02 15.46 9.24
C ILE A 437 -7.97 16.07 8.31
N ILE A 438 -6.69 15.70 8.45
CA ILE A 438 -5.59 16.20 7.59
C ILE A 438 -5.88 15.87 6.11
N ILE A 439 -6.28 14.63 5.80
CA ILE A 439 -6.64 14.24 4.42
C ILE A 439 -7.93 14.90 3.95
N GLY A 440 -8.96 14.99 4.80
CA GLY A 440 -10.22 15.66 4.46
C GLY A 440 -9.99 17.12 4.06
N ILE A 441 -9.15 17.84 4.79
CA ILE A 441 -8.73 19.20 4.44
C ILE A 441 -7.93 19.22 3.12
N ASP A 442 -7.07 18.24 2.86
CA ASP A 442 -6.33 18.17 1.58
C ASP A 442 -7.26 17.98 0.38
N LEU A 443 -8.22 17.04 0.47
CA LEU A 443 -9.23 16.80 -0.56
C LEU A 443 -10.13 18.02 -0.80
N LEU A 444 -10.56 18.71 0.26
CA LEU A 444 -11.37 19.93 0.15
C LEU A 444 -10.60 21.09 -0.52
N VAL A 445 -9.33 21.29 -0.15
CA VAL A 445 -8.46 22.31 -0.77
C VAL A 445 -8.20 22.01 -2.26
N LEU A 446 -8.07 20.73 -2.63
CA LEU A 446 -7.95 20.32 -4.03
C LEU A 446 -9.26 20.56 -4.80
N ARG A 447 -10.42 20.18 -4.24
CA ARG A 447 -11.74 20.38 -4.86
C ARG A 447 -12.09 21.85 -5.07
N GLY A 448 -11.82 22.71 -4.07
CA GLY A 448 -12.08 24.15 -4.13
C GLY A 448 -11.25 24.92 -5.17
N ARG A 449 -10.18 24.32 -5.70
CA ARG A 449 -9.42 24.86 -6.85
C ARG A 449 -10.05 24.48 -8.19
N GLY A 450 -10.63 23.28 -8.30
CA GLY A 450 -11.30 22.81 -9.51
C GLY A 450 -12.56 23.60 -9.87
N THR A 451 -13.32 24.05 -8.86
CA THR A 451 -14.51 24.90 -9.07
C THR A 451 -14.13 26.33 -9.48
N ARG A 452 -13.09 26.91 -8.88
CA ARG A 452 -12.59 28.25 -9.27
C ARG A 452 -12.00 28.30 -10.68
N SER A 453 -11.44 27.21 -11.20
CA SER A 453 -11.03 27.15 -12.61
C SER A 453 -12.18 27.08 -13.62
N GLY A 454 -13.44 26.93 -13.16
CA GLY A 454 -14.64 26.99 -14.00
C GLY A 454 -15.41 28.32 -13.90
N ALA A 455 -14.97 29.26 -13.05
CA ALA A 455 -15.66 30.52 -12.81
C ALA A 455 -14.78 31.72 -13.20
N THR A 456 -15.26 32.50 -14.18
CA THR A 456 -14.82 33.86 -14.55
C THR A 456 -13.33 34.06 -14.84
N SER A 457 -12.99 34.12 -16.13
CA SER A 457 -11.86 34.94 -16.59
C SER A 457 -12.25 36.42 -16.47
N PRO A 458 -11.52 37.26 -15.72
CA PRO A 458 -11.68 38.71 -15.81
C PRO A 458 -11.21 39.19 -17.18
N GLY A 459 -11.99 40.03 -17.86
CA GLY A 459 -11.63 40.55 -19.17
C GLY A 459 -10.38 41.44 -19.12
N HIS A 460 -9.43 41.22 -20.03
CA HIS A 460 -8.37 42.19 -20.29
C HIS A 460 -8.97 43.47 -20.89
N PRO A 461 -8.73 44.66 -20.31
CA PRO A 461 -9.07 45.91 -20.97
C PRO A 461 -8.01 46.27 -22.02
N GLY A 462 -8.46 46.71 -23.19
CA GLY A 462 -7.62 47.50 -24.10
C GLY A 462 -7.04 46.80 -25.33
N TRP A 463 -7.89 46.51 -26.32
CA TRP A 463 -7.53 46.72 -27.73
C TRP A 463 -8.67 47.45 -28.42
N ARG A 464 -8.46 48.73 -28.76
CA ARG A 464 -9.43 49.53 -29.52
C ARG A 464 -9.55 48.96 -30.93
N ARG A 465 -10.76 48.61 -31.36
CA ARG A 465 -11.13 48.63 -32.79
C ARG A 465 -11.87 49.93 -33.06
N SER A 466 -11.36 50.70 -34.00
CA SER A 466 -12.03 51.87 -34.56
C SER A 466 -13.30 51.44 -35.29
N SER A 467 -14.45 51.94 -34.84
CA SER A 467 -15.68 51.92 -35.62
C SER A 467 -15.66 53.04 -36.65
N GLN A 468 -15.87 52.70 -37.92
CA GLN A 468 -16.47 53.62 -38.89
C GLN A 468 -17.78 53.01 -39.40
N VAL A 469 -18.71 53.92 -39.68
CA VAL A 469 -20.16 53.68 -39.82
C VAL A 469 -20.54 53.65 -41.30
N CYS A 470 -21.56 52.84 -41.63
CA CYS A 470 -22.66 53.08 -42.60
C CYS A 470 -23.33 51.72 -42.90
N SER A 471 -24.63 51.54 -43.08
CA SER A 471 -25.89 52.29 -42.87
C SER A 471 -26.99 51.53 -43.65
N ALA A 472 -28.27 51.81 -43.38
CA ALA A 472 -29.51 51.30 -44.03
C ALA A 472 -30.02 49.93 -43.51
N HIS A 473 -31.19 49.79 -42.87
CA HIS A 473 -32.59 50.22 -43.13
C HIS A 473 -33.42 49.19 -43.93
N GLY A 474 -34.69 49.03 -43.49
CA GLY A 474 -35.73 48.17 -44.05
C GLY A 474 -35.99 46.92 -43.19
N SER A 475 -37.02 46.87 -42.32
CA SER A 475 -38.45 46.59 -42.64
C SER A 475 -38.65 45.21 -43.28
N SER A 476 -39.55 44.30 -42.90
CA SER A 476 -40.63 44.19 -41.89
C SER A 476 -41.54 43.05 -42.42
N LEU A 477 -42.29 42.33 -41.56
CA LEU A 477 -43.38 41.39 -41.97
C LEU A 477 -42.92 40.14 -42.77
N SER A 478 -43.62 39.00 -42.82
CA SER A 478 -44.70 38.43 -41.97
C SER A 478 -44.73 36.90 -42.13
N TRP A 479 -45.61 36.24 -41.37
CA TRP A 479 -45.92 34.81 -41.34
C TRP A 479 -46.19 34.13 -42.70
N GLY A 480 -45.93 32.81 -42.77
CA GLY A 480 -46.42 31.91 -43.83
C GLY A 480 -46.10 30.43 -43.55
N MET A 481 -47.13 29.58 -43.48
CA MET A 481 -47.03 28.12 -43.23
C MET A 481 -46.90 27.28 -44.53
N LEU A 482 -46.64 25.98 -44.33
CA LEU A 482 -46.73 24.84 -45.28
C LEU A 482 -45.62 24.66 -46.33
N GLY A 483 -45.22 23.40 -46.53
CA GLY A 483 -44.94 22.94 -47.89
C GLY A 483 -43.80 21.96 -48.16
N SER A 484 -44.02 20.67 -47.86
CA SER A 484 -43.52 19.53 -48.67
C SER A 484 -42.03 19.12 -48.64
N ARG A 485 -41.82 17.82 -48.92
CA ARG A 485 -40.52 17.16 -49.11
C ARG A 485 -39.99 17.43 -50.53
N ARG A 486 -38.68 17.70 -50.67
CA ARG A 486 -37.81 17.11 -51.71
C ARG A 486 -36.34 17.49 -51.50
N ALA A 487 -35.45 16.51 -51.66
CA ALA A 487 -34.04 16.78 -51.92
C ALA A 487 -33.84 17.02 -53.43
N PRO A 488 -32.76 17.74 -53.81
CA PRO A 488 -32.01 17.34 -54.99
C PRO A 488 -30.51 17.18 -54.70
N ARG A 489 -29.86 16.38 -55.57
CA ARG A 489 -28.43 16.12 -55.56
C ARG A 489 -27.67 17.21 -56.34
N GLY A 490 -26.44 17.47 -55.92
CA GLY A 490 -25.31 17.68 -56.83
C GLY A 490 -25.05 19.09 -57.35
N CYS A 491 -23.87 19.61 -57.03
CA CYS A 491 -23.10 20.47 -57.92
C CYS A 491 -21.63 20.01 -57.90
N SER A 492 -21.09 19.73 -59.07
CA SER A 492 -19.66 19.57 -59.31
C SER A 492 -19.08 20.91 -59.77
N THR A 493 -17.78 21.13 -59.57
CA THR A 493 -17.01 22.11 -60.37
C THR A 493 -15.53 21.74 -60.34
N ARG A 494 -14.83 22.08 -61.42
CA ARG A 494 -13.48 21.60 -61.74
C ARG A 494 -12.68 22.76 -62.34
N SER A 495 -11.54 23.12 -61.74
CA SER A 495 -10.54 24.06 -62.29
C SER A 495 -9.17 23.64 -61.75
N SER A 496 -8.28 23.04 -62.55
CA SER A 496 -7.41 23.62 -63.60
C SER A 496 -6.11 24.21 -63.05
N ARG A 497 -4.98 23.65 -63.50
CA ARG A 497 -3.60 24.05 -63.16
C ARG A 497 -3.18 25.34 -63.88
N CYS A 498 -2.13 26.01 -63.39
CA CYS A 498 -0.86 26.13 -64.15
C CYS A 498 0.31 26.65 -63.28
N ARG A 499 1.54 26.38 -63.73
CA ARG A 499 2.81 26.77 -63.09
C ARG A 499 3.93 26.74 -64.15
N GLU A 500 4.63 27.86 -64.31
CA GLU A 500 5.94 28.02 -64.95
C GLU A 500 6.57 29.29 -64.33
N ASP A 501 7.89 29.48 -64.21
CA ASP A 501 8.95 29.16 -65.17
C ASP A 501 10.24 28.50 -64.58
N ARG A 502 11.18 28.21 -65.50
CA ARG A 502 12.46 27.48 -65.36
C ARG A 502 13.67 28.44 -65.66
N PRO A 503 14.96 28.06 -65.94
CA PRO A 503 15.54 26.72 -66.20
C PRO A 503 16.97 26.41 -65.66
N THR A 504 17.37 25.17 -66.02
CA THR A 504 18.69 24.50 -65.95
C THR A 504 18.98 23.69 -64.67
N ARG A 505 19.84 22.65 -64.70
CA ARG A 505 20.58 22.04 -65.84
C ARG A 505 20.22 20.53 -65.98
N ARG A 506 21.13 19.66 -66.42
CA ARG A 506 20.90 18.20 -66.66
C ARG A 506 21.96 17.32 -65.99
N ARG A 507 21.59 16.10 -65.56
CA ARG A 507 22.19 14.83 -66.04
C ARG A 507 21.34 13.63 -65.58
N CYS A 508 21.22 12.63 -66.46
CA CYS A 508 20.46 11.39 -66.22
C CYS A 508 21.40 10.19 -66.20
N ARG A 509 21.05 9.13 -65.44
CA ARG A 509 21.15 7.74 -65.91
C ARG A 509 20.18 6.83 -65.12
N PRO A 510 19.67 5.72 -65.69
CA PRO A 510 18.55 4.98 -65.10
C PRO A 510 18.86 3.47 -64.86
N ILE A 511 17.81 2.71 -64.51
CA ILE A 511 17.56 1.27 -64.80
C ILE A 511 17.57 0.25 -63.63
N ARG A 512 16.34 -0.27 -63.42
CA ARG A 512 15.87 -1.63 -63.05
C ARG A 512 15.78 -2.14 -61.60
N SER A 513 14.66 -2.85 -61.48
CA SER A 513 14.15 -3.71 -60.43
C SER A 513 14.39 -5.20 -60.71
N SER A 514 14.58 -5.98 -59.65
CA SER A 514 14.10 -7.38 -59.52
C SER A 514 14.09 -7.70 -58.01
N ARG A 515 12.94 -7.99 -57.38
CA ARG A 515 12.21 -9.27 -57.32
C ARG A 515 12.97 -10.42 -56.63
N SER A 516 12.32 -10.93 -55.57
CA SER A 516 12.37 -12.29 -55.00
C SER A 516 13.70 -12.88 -54.52
N GLY A 517 13.77 -13.05 -53.21
CA GLY A 517 14.54 -14.04 -52.44
C GLY A 517 13.79 -14.26 -51.14
#